data_AF-A0A961CE99-F1
#
_entry.id   AF-A0A961CE99-F1
#
_cell.length_a   1.000
_cell.length_b   1.000
_cell.length_c   1.000
_cell.angle_alpha   90.00
_cell.angle_beta   90.00
_cell.angle_gamma   90.00
#
_symmetry.space_group_name_H-M   'P 1'
#
loop_
_entity.id
_entity.type
_entity.pdbx_description
1 polymer ?
#
loop_
_entity_poly.entity_id
_entity_poly.type
_entity_poly.pdbx_seq_one_letter_code
_entity_poly.pdbx_strand_id
1 'polypeptide(L)'
;PDGATWWGRARRIADLFDRYHTHRPTMVRAWAAGRDVNGAGTAIDSDAVWQPHLWRLVRDRIGAPSAAELLPERLAELRAGVCADTVPDRVALFGLTTIPGGAPFQELLHALATARDVHLLMLQPSAGAARRVRAATLDAIAADGARPVLRSADRSVDVVTHPLLRSWGRPARETDVLLAELPLGTTAGAGASAGVGAHGMSGDHAEADTVLGRLQADLRRGDAPAPTLVPRLDDRSVRFHACHGATRQVEVLRDELLALLAADPTLREDDIVVLCPALDQFAPFIEAVLGPSAPAGTQARPWWPGRDAAGPPQLAYRIADRSLRDVAPVLGALSALLDLLAGRCSAPTLLDVVSLPPVRARFGFDDTDLTAIADWIEAADVRWGLDGAHRARWNVPAEHIGGSWQAAIDRLLLGIAITDDPDAAIAVGDVLPLGVEGSGVAVAGRLADLLARLRVLVDEAAVARPAADWADLLTRATDELFAIDPSQRWQQLRLAAALAAFDDDASIAGT
;
A
#
# COMPACT_ATOMS: atom_id res chain seq x y z
N PRO A 1 23.24 1.81 -8.44
CA PRO A 1 22.68 3.14 -8.17
C PRO A 1 23.40 3.77 -6.98
N ASP A 2 24.17 4.82 -7.24
CA ASP A 2 24.74 5.67 -6.19
C ASP A 2 23.57 6.17 -5.31
N GLY A 3 23.61 5.85 -4.02
CA GLY A 3 22.53 6.13 -3.07
C GLY A 3 21.69 4.93 -2.61
N ALA A 4 21.81 3.75 -3.22
CA ALA A 4 21.12 2.56 -2.72
C ALA A 4 21.91 1.89 -1.57
N THR A 5 21.33 1.88 -0.37
CA THR A 5 21.86 1.20 0.81
C THR A 5 22.09 -0.29 0.53
N TRP A 6 23.05 -0.92 1.24
CA TRP A 6 23.29 -2.37 1.12
C TRP A 6 22.02 -3.18 1.37
N TRP A 7 21.22 -2.78 2.36
CA TRP A 7 19.92 -3.37 2.65
C TRP A 7 18.96 -3.26 1.46
N GLY A 8 18.84 -2.08 0.83
CA GLY A 8 17.94 -1.91 -0.32
C GLY A 8 18.32 -2.79 -1.51
N ARG A 9 19.62 -3.03 -1.72
CA ARG A 9 20.10 -3.99 -2.73
C ARG A 9 19.76 -5.43 -2.34
N ALA A 10 20.04 -5.82 -1.10
CA ALA A 10 19.73 -7.14 -0.58
C ALA A 10 18.23 -7.46 -0.68
N ARG A 11 17.36 -6.51 -0.28
CA ARG A 11 15.90 -6.64 -0.39
C ARG A 11 15.46 -6.84 -1.84
N ARG A 12 15.97 -6.04 -2.76
CA ARG A 12 15.63 -6.16 -4.19
C ARG A 12 16.04 -7.51 -4.78
N ILE A 13 17.16 -8.08 -4.33
CA ILE A 13 17.63 -9.41 -4.72
C ILE A 13 16.74 -10.49 -4.10
N ALA A 14 16.41 -10.37 -2.81
CA ALA A 14 15.49 -11.29 -2.13
C ALA A 14 14.13 -11.33 -2.82
N ASP A 15 13.54 -10.17 -3.13
CA ASP A 15 12.27 -10.07 -3.87
C ASP A 15 12.38 -10.69 -5.28
N LEU A 16 13.56 -10.62 -5.91
CA LEU A 16 13.79 -11.26 -7.20
C LEU A 16 13.82 -12.78 -7.08
N PHE A 17 14.50 -13.32 -6.06
CA PHE A 17 14.52 -14.75 -5.80
C PHE A 17 13.13 -15.28 -5.42
N ASP A 18 12.35 -14.55 -4.63
CA ASP A 18 10.96 -14.91 -4.32
C ASP A 18 10.10 -15.03 -5.59
N ARG A 19 10.22 -14.05 -6.50
CA ARG A 19 9.57 -14.12 -7.82
C ARG A 19 10.05 -15.32 -8.64
N TYR A 20 11.31 -15.75 -8.52
CA TYR A 20 11.80 -16.95 -9.21
C TYR A 20 11.19 -18.23 -8.65
N HIS A 21 11.06 -18.36 -7.33
CA HIS A 21 10.38 -19.52 -6.73
C HIS A 21 8.93 -19.64 -7.21
N THR A 22 8.24 -18.50 -7.33
CA THR A 22 6.83 -18.46 -7.76
C THR A 22 6.66 -18.64 -9.27
N HIS A 23 7.42 -17.93 -10.10
CA HIS A 23 7.18 -17.87 -11.55
C HIS A 23 8.13 -18.74 -12.38
N ARG A 24 9.27 -19.17 -11.82
CA ARG A 24 10.30 -19.95 -12.51
C ARG A 24 10.82 -21.12 -11.64
N PRO A 25 9.95 -21.95 -11.02
CA PRO A 25 10.40 -22.98 -10.10
C PRO A 25 11.29 -24.04 -10.77
N THR A 26 11.13 -24.30 -12.07
CA THR A 26 12.01 -25.20 -12.82
C THR A 26 13.45 -24.71 -12.87
N MET A 27 13.65 -23.40 -13.04
CA MET A 27 14.97 -22.75 -13.01
C MET A 27 15.60 -22.86 -11.63
N VAL A 28 14.84 -22.59 -10.57
CA VAL A 28 15.28 -22.73 -9.19
C VAL A 28 15.73 -24.17 -8.89
N ARG A 29 14.93 -25.17 -9.29
CA ARG A 29 15.32 -26.58 -9.14
C ARG A 29 16.57 -26.94 -9.93
N ALA A 30 16.76 -26.36 -11.12
CA ALA A 30 17.99 -26.55 -11.88
C ALA A 30 19.20 -25.97 -11.14
N TRP A 31 19.09 -24.78 -10.56
CA TRP A 31 20.14 -24.16 -9.76
C TRP A 31 20.48 -24.99 -8.51
N ALA A 32 19.46 -25.55 -7.84
CA ALA A 32 19.62 -26.47 -6.72
C ALA A 32 20.40 -27.74 -7.13
N ALA A 33 20.17 -28.23 -8.34
CA ALA A 33 20.89 -29.37 -8.92
C ALA A 33 22.25 -28.99 -9.56
N GLY A 34 22.75 -27.77 -9.34
CA GLY A 34 24.04 -27.30 -9.86
C GLY A 34 24.06 -26.94 -11.35
N ARG A 35 22.89 -26.80 -11.99
CA ARG A 35 22.77 -26.40 -13.40
C ARG A 35 22.38 -24.93 -13.50
N ASP A 36 23.29 -24.11 -14.03
CA ASP A 36 23.10 -22.67 -14.15
C ASP A 36 22.40 -22.34 -15.48
N VAL A 37 21.07 -22.32 -15.44
CA VAL A 37 20.19 -22.01 -16.58
C VAL A 37 19.24 -20.86 -16.27
N ASN A 38 18.76 -20.17 -17.31
CA ASN A 38 17.73 -19.14 -17.18
C ASN A 38 16.32 -19.76 -17.14
N GLY A 39 15.30 -18.90 -17.10
CA GLY A 39 13.89 -19.33 -17.05
C GLY A 39 13.39 -20.12 -18.28
N ALA A 40 14.14 -20.11 -19.38
CA ALA A 40 13.87 -20.90 -20.59
C ALA A 40 14.70 -22.20 -20.65
N GLY A 41 15.54 -22.47 -19.63
CA GLY A 41 16.42 -23.63 -19.61
C GLY A 41 17.69 -23.49 -20.46
N THR A 42 18.00 -22.28 -20.95
CA THR A 42 19.24 -22.01 -21.71
C THR A 42 20.30 -21.37 -20.81
N ALA A 43 21.51 -21.16 -21.33
CA ALA A 43 22.59 -20.53 -20.59
C ALA A 43 22.19 -19.13 -20.07
N ILE A 44 22.71 -18.77 -18.90
CA ILE A 44 22.50 -17.46 -18.28
C ILE A 44 23.44 -16.44 -18.90
N ASP A 45 22.93 -15.23 -19.15
CA ASP A 45 23.72 -14.12 -19.66
C ASP A 45 24.86 -13.75 -18.67
N SER A 46 25.98 -13.24 -19.20
CA SER A 46 27.20 -13.01 -18.41
C SER A 46 27.01 -12.09 -17.20
N ASP A 47 26.08 -11.14 -17.29
CA ASP A 47 25.73 -10.18 -16.23
C ASP A 47 24.84 -10.78 -15.13
N ALA A 48 24.24 -11.95 -15.35
CA ALA A 48 23.34 -12.63 -14.42
C ALA A 48 23.93 -13.92 -13.80
N VAL A 49 25.15 -14.32 -14.17
CA VAL A 49 25.83 -15.54 -13.67
C VAL A 49 26.05 -15.54 -12.15
N TRP A 50 26.05 -14.36 -11.51
CA TRP A 50 26.14 -14.26 -10.05
C TRP A 50 24.87 -14.78 -9.34
N GLN A 51 23.71 -14.80 -10.01
CA GLN A 51 22.43 -15.10 -9.36
C GLN A 51 22.32 -16.54 -8.85
N PRO A 52 22.61 -17.61 -9.65
CA PRO A 52 22.59 -18.98 -9.16
C PRO A 52 23.58 -19.21 -8.01
N HIS A 53 24.76 -18.60 -8.10
CA HIS A 53 25.78 -18.71 -7.05
C HIS A 53 25.30 -18.10 -5.74
N LEU A 54 24.82 -16.85 -5.77
CA LEU A 54 24.28 -16.19 -4.57
C LEU A 54 23.04 -16.92 -4.03
N TRP A 55 22.16 -17.38 -4.91
CA TRP A 55 20.98 -18.15 -4.51
C TRP A 55 21.37 -19.42 -3.74
N ARG A 56 22.38 -20.17 -4.21
CA ARG A 56 22.90 -21.35 -3.51
C ARG A 56 23.48 -21.00 -2.14
N LEU A 57 24.27 -19.92 -2.04
CA LEU A 57 24.81 -19.45 -0.75
C LEU A 57 23.69 -19.13 0.26
N VAL A 58 22.63 -18.45 -0.18
CA VAL A 58 21.47 -18.13 0.66
C VAL A 58 20.72 -19.41 1.05
N ARG A 59 20.48 -20.31 0.09
CA ARG A 59 19.83 -21.61 0.33
C ARG A 59 20.60 -22.46 1.34
N ASP A 60 21.93 -22.49 1.25
CA ASP A 60 22.79 -23.23 2.18
C ASP A 60 22.81 -22.60 3.58
N ARG A 61 22.72 -21.27 3.67
CA ARG A 61 22.58 -20.55 4.95
C ARG A 61 21.24 -20.82 5.64
N ILE A 62 20.15 -20.90 4.86
CA ILE A 62 18.81 -21.24 5.36
C ILE A 62 18.74 -22.70 5.79
N GLY A 63 19.44 -23.59 5.08
CA GLY A 63 19.54 -25.02 5.44
C GLY A 63 18.29 -25.85 5.17
N ALA A 64 17.31 -25.30 4.45
CA ALA A 64 16.06 -25.98 4.10
C ALA A 64 15.74 -25.84 2.60
N PRO A 65 15.11 -26.85 1.97
CA PRO A 65 14.67 -26.76 0.59
C PRO A 65 13.53 -25.76 0.44
N SER A 66 13.47 -25.08 -0.70
CA SER A 66 12.40 -24.14 -1.01
C SER A 66 11.10 -24.84 -1.41
N ALA A 67 10.00 -24.08 -1.43
CA ALA A 67 8.72 -24.56 -1.94
C ALA A 67 8.83 -25.08 -3.39
N ALA A 68 9.65 -24.45 -4.24
CA ALA A 68 9.88 -24.89 -5.62
C ALA A 68 10.59 -26.25 -5.69
N GLU A 69 11.52 -26.52 -4.77
CA GLU A 69 12.23 -27.80 -4.64
C GLU A 69 11.31 -28.91 -4.14
N LEU A 70 10.42 -28.61 -3.18
CA LEU A 70 9.48 -29.56 -2.58
C LEU A 70 8.27 -29.88 -3.47
N LEU A 71 7.92 -28.98 -4.39
CA LEU A 71 6.68 -29.08 -5.18
C LEU A 71 6.52 -30.43 -5.92
N PRO A 72 7.52 -30.99 -6.62
CA PRO A 72 7.36 -32.26 -7.35
C PRO A 72 6.94 -33.44 -6.46
N GLU A 73 7.56 -33.56 -5.29
CA GLU A 73 7.26 -34.62 -4.33
C GLU A 73 5.84 -34.44 -3.78
N ARG A 74 5.47 -33.21 -3.39
CA ARG A 74 4.10 -32.91 -2.91
C ARG A 74 3.04 -33.13 -3.96
N LEU A 75 3.30 -32.81 -5.22
CA LEU A 75 2.39 -33.12 -6.32
C LEU A 75 2.22 -34.63 -6.51
N ALA A 76 3.28 -35.40 -6.36
CA ALA A 76 3.22 -36.87 -6.46
C ALA A 76 2.41 -37.49 -5.31
N GLU A 77 2.64 -37.04 -4.07
CA GLU A 77 1.86 -37.44 -2.90
C GLU A 77 0.38 -37.14 -3.07
N LEU A 78 0.03 -35.90 -3.44
CA LEU A 78 -1.35 -35.49 -3.65
C LEU A 78 -2.02 -36.35 -4.74
N ARG A 79 -1.35 -36.57 -5.88
CA ARG A 79 -1.86 -37.43 -6.96
C ARG A 79 -2.04 -38.90 -6.53
N ALA A 80 -1.31 -39.35 -5.51
CA ALA A 80 -1.48 -40.66 -4.90
C ALA A 80 -2.60 -40.70 -3.84
N GLY A 81 -3.32 -39.58 -3.64
CA GLY A 81 -4.38 -39.44 -2.64
C GLY A 81 -3.87 -39.11 -1.23
N VAL A 82 -2.58 -38.86 -1.06
CA VAL A 82 -2.00 -38.49 0.24
C VAL A 82 -2.15 -36.98 0.43
N CYS A 83 -3.08 -36.59 1.29
CA CYS A 83 -3.33 -35.19 1.64
C CYS A 83 -3.28 -35.02 3.16
N ALA A 84 -2.70 -33.93 3.63
CA ALA A 84 -2.66 -33.65 5.06
C ALA A 84 -4.07 -33.41 5.62
N ASP A 85 -4.31 -33.89 6.85
CA ASP A 85 -5.59 -33.71 7.56
C ASP A 85 -5.90 -32.24 7.89
N THR A 86 -4.88 -31.39 7.87
CA THR A 86 -5.02 -29.94 8.05
C THR A 86 -5.68 -29.25 6.85
N VAL A 87 -5.72 -29.91 5.68
CA VAL A 87 -6.37 -29.38 4.49
C VAL A 87 -7.86 -29.74 4.54
N PRO A 88 -8.78 -28.75 4.48
CA PRO A 88 -10.20 -29.01 4.57
C PRO A 88 -10.72 -29.81 3.36
N ASP A 89 -11.80 -30.57 3.57
CA ASP A 89 -12.44 -31.39 2.53
C ASP A 89 -12.88 -30.60 1.30
N ARG A 90 -13.24 -29.32 1.51
CA ARG A 90 -13.60 -28.40 0.45
C ARG A 90 -12.70 -27.17 0.47
N VAL A 91 -12.16 -26.84 -0.70
CA VAL A 91 -11.35 -25.65 -0.93
C VAL A 91 -11.99 -24.84 -2.04
N ALA A 92 -12.42 -23.62 -1.75
CA ALA A 92 -12.98 -22.70 -2.74
C ALA A 92 -12.08 -21.49 -2.93
N LEU A 93 -11.68 -21.21 -4.17
CA LEU A 93 -10.92 -20.02 -4.55
C LEU A 93 -11.85 -19.07 -5.29
N PHE A 94 -12.08 -17.88 -4.73
CA PHE A 94 -13.01 -16.88 -5.25
C PHE A 94 -12.29 -15.58 -5.64
N GLY A 95 -12.75 -14.95 -6.72
CA GLY A 95 -12.29 -13.61 -7.11
C GLY A 95 -10.91 -13.58 -7.77
N LEU A 96 -10.37 -14.73 -8.17
CA LEU A 96 -9.12 -14.78 -8.93
C LEU A 96 -9.37 -14.29 -10.37
N THR A 97 -8.65 -13.24 -10.76
CA THR A 97 -8.62 -12.72 -12.14
C THR A 97 -7.49 -13.35 -12.96
N THR A 98 -6.51 -13.96 -12.28
CA THR A 98 -5.42 -14.76 -12.85
C THR A 98 -5.06 -15.90 -11.91
N ILE A 99 -4.35 -16.91 -12.42
CA ILE A 99 -3.80 -18.01 -11.61
C ILE A 99 -2.49 -17.54 -10.95
N PRO A 100 -2.44 -17.42 -9.60
CA PRO A 100 -1.21 -17.05 -8.88
C PRO A 100 -0.07 -18.00 -9.21
N GLY A 101 1.15 -17.52 -9.45
CA GLY A 101 2.29 -18.38 -9.80
C GLY A 101 2.17 -19.12 -11.15
N GLY A 102 1.04 -19.06 -11.84
CA GLY A 102 0.81 -19.70 -13.14
C GLY A 102 0.72 -21.23 -13.06
N ALA A 103 1.43 -21.90 -13.97
CA ALA A 103 1.42 -23.35 -14.13
C ALA A 103 1.61 -24.18 -12.83
N PRO A 104 2.62 -23.90 -11.98
CA PRO A 104 2.83 -24.63 -10.72
C PRO A 104 1.62 -24.65 -9.79
N PHE A 105 0.91 -23.53 -9.67
CA PHE A 105 -0.27 -23.44 -8.81
C PHE A 105 -1.46 -24.17 -9.44
N GLN A 106 -1.63 -24.08 -10.76
CA GLN A 106 -2.63 -24.87 -11.47
C GLN A 106 -2.39 -26.38 -11.32
N GLU A 107 -1.13 -26.83 -11.40
CA GLU A 107 -0.75 -28.22 -11.17
C GLU A 107 -1.05 -28.67 -9.73
N LEU A 108 -0.81 -27.79 -8.75
CA LEU A 108 -1.14 -28.03 -7.34
C LEU A 108 -2.64 -28.17 -7.13
N LEU A 109 -3.45 -27.25 -7.68
CA LEU A 109 -4.91 -27.32 -7.58
C LEU A 109 -5.44 -28.61 -8.22
N HIS A 110 -4.89 -28.99 -9.37
CA HIS A 110 -5.28 -30.22 -10.06
C HIS A 110 -4.90 -31.47 -9.27
N ALA A 111 -3.69 -31.51 -8.69
CA ALA A 111 -3.27 -32.62 -7.83
C ALA A 111 -4.12 -32.69 -6.56
N LEU A 112 -4.41 -31.56 -5.93
CA LEU A 112 -5.27 -31.49 -4.74
C LEU A 112 -6.69 -31.97 -5.00
N ALA A 113 -7.22 -31.71 -6.19
CA ALA A 113 -8.56 -32.15 -6.61
C ALA A 113 -8.72 -33.68 -6.67
N THR A 114 -7.63 -34.45 -6.58
CA THR A 114 -7.71 -35.92 -6.48
C THR A 114 -8.12 -36.39 -5.07
N ALA A 115 -7.92 -35.56 -4.05
CA ALA A 115 -8.19 -35.88 -2.65
C ALA A 115 -9.23 -34.95 -1.99
N ARG A 116 -9.44 -33.74 -2.52
CA ARG A 116 -10.33 -32.71 -1.96
C ARG A 116 -11.27 -32.15 -3.02
N ASP A 117 -12.40 -31.59 -2.57
CA ASP A 117 -13.37 -30.88 -3.42
C ASP A 117 -12.89 -29.45 -3.70
N VAL A 118 -12.25 -29.23 -4.85
CA VAL A 118 -11.63 -27.96 -5.23
C VAL A 118 -12.51 -27.17 -6.19
N HIS A 119 -13.01 -26.00 -5.75
CA HIS A 119 -13.84 -25.08 -6.52
C HIS A 119 -13.03 -23.86 -6.95
N LEU A 120 -12.91 -23.66 -8.26
CA LEU A 120 -12.26 -22.48 -8.83
C LEU A 120 -13.31 -21.53 -9.41
N LEU A 121 -13.61 -20.45 -8.69
CA LEU A 121 -14.64 -19.46 -9.00
C LEU A 121 -13.97 -18.17 -9.53
N MET A 122 -13.70 -18.16 -10.84
CA MET A 122 -13.00 -17.06 -11.52
C MET A 122 -13.95 -16.18 -12.33
N LEU A 123 -13.68 -14.87 -12.33
CA LEU A 123 -14.37 -13.92 -13.19
C LEU A 123 -13.80 -14.01 -14.60
N GLN A 124 -14.61 -14.49 -15.54
CA GLN A 124 -14.24 -14.61 -16.95
C GLN A 124 -14.84 -13.44 -17.76
N PRO A 125 -14.02 -12.48 -18.25
CA PRO A 125 -14.53 -11.34 -19.02
C PRO A 125 -15.24 -11.73 -20.31
N SER A 126 -14.89 -12.89 -20.91
CA SER A 126 -15.48 -13.34 -22.16
C SER A 126 -15.55 -14.86 -22.25
N ALA A 127 -16.76 -15.42 -22.17
CA ALA A 127 -16.94 -16.86 -22.35
C ALA A 127 -16.61 -17.31 -23.79
N GLY A 128 -16.92 -16.49 -24.79
CA GLY A 128 -16.63 -16.83 -26.18
C GLY A 128 -15.15 -16.76 -26.54
N ALA A 129 -14.42 -15.73 -26.08
CA ALA A 129 -12.98 -15.68 -26.28
C ALA A 129 -12.26 -16.80 -25.53
N ALA A 130 -12.66 -17.09 -24.29
CA ALA A 130 -12.09 -18.18 -23.49
C ALA A 130 -12.22 -19.54 -24.18
N ARG A 131 -13.41 -19.86 -24.73
CA ARG A 131 -13.62 -21.11 -25.49
C ARG A 131 -12.68 -21.22 -26.69
N ARG A 132 -12.51 -20.14 -27.46
CA ARG A 132 -11.62 -20.14 -28.64
C ARG A 132 -10.14 -20.27 -28.25
N VAL A 133 -9.71 -19.58 -27.20
CA VAL A 133 -8.33 -19.67 -26.70
C VAL A 133 -8.04 -21.08 -26.17
N ARG A 134 -8.95 -21.66 -25.38
CA ARG A 134 -8.78 -23.02 -24.85
C ARG A 134 -8.76 -24.06 -25.96
N ALA A 135 -9.68 -24.00 -26.92
CA ALA A 135 -9.71 -24.90 -28.06
C ALA A 135 -8.41 -24.82 -28.89
N ALA A 136 -7.98 -23.61 -29.25
CA ALA A 136 -6.73 -23.41 -29.99
C ALA A 136 -5.49 -23.86 -29.20
N THR A 137 -5.53 -23.76 -27.86
CA THR A 137 -4.45 -24.25 -27.00
C THR A 137 -4.41 -25.79 -27.00
N LEU A 138 -5.56 -26.46 -26.92
CA LEU A 138 -5.65 -27.91 -27.02
C LEU A 138 -5.18 -28.42 -28.39
N ASP A 139 -5.56 -27.73 -29.47
CA ASP A 139 -5.08 -28.05 -30.82
C ASP A 139 -3.54 -27.89 -30.92
N ALA A 140 -2.99 -26.81 -30.35
CA ALA A 140 -1.55 -26.60 -30.29
C ALA A 140 -0.82 -27.67 -29.44
N ILE A 141 -1.39 -28.06 -28.29
CA ILE A 141 -0.83 -29.16 -27.47
C ILE A 141 -0.85 -30.47 -28.26
N ALA A 142 -1.92 -30.76 -29.00
CA ALA A 142 -2.02 -31.96 -29.82
C ALA A 142 -1.01 -31.97 -30.99
N ALA A 143 -0.72 -30.81 -31.57
CA ALA A 143 0.22 -30.66 -32.68
C ALA A 143 1.70 -30.63 -32.23
N ASP A 144 2.01 -29.81 -31.21
CA ASP A 144 3.38 -29.49 -30.79
C ASP A 144 3.80 -30.26 -29.53
N GLY A 145 2.89 -30.99 -28.89
CA GLY A 145 3.13 -31.81 -27.70
C GLY A 145 3.22 -31.04 -26.39
N ALA A 146 3.07 -29.71 -26.40
CA ALA A 146 3.13 -28.87 -25.20
C ALA A 146 2.39 -27.55 -25.34
N ARG A 147 1.97 -26.97 -24.21
CA ARG A 147 1.40 -25.61 -24.15
C ARG A 147 2.50 -24.54 -24.33
N PRO A 148 2.17 -23.36 -24.90
CA PRO A 148 3.12 -22.25 -24.97
C PRO A 148 3.59 -21.82 -23.57
N VAL A 149 4.91 -21.88 -23.33
CA VAL A 149 5.52 -21.46 -22.05
C VAL A 149 5.98 -20.00 -22.11
N LEU A 150 6.47 -19.57 -23.27
CA LEU A 150 6.97 -18.22 -23.47
C LEU A 150 5.91 -17.33 -24.10
N ARG A 151 5.84 -16.09 -23.62
CA ARG A 151 4.97 -15.03 -24.16
C ARG A 151 5.18 -14.72 -25.64
N SER A 152 6.37 -14.98 -26.17
CA SER A 152 6.69 -14.82 -27.59
C SER A 152 6.13 -15.94 -28.47
N ALA A 153 5.85 -17.11 -27.89
CA ALA A 153 5.26 -18.26 -28.57
C ALA A 153 3.73 -18.30 -28.41
N ASP A 154 3.16 -17.52 -27.50
CA ASP A 154 1.72 -17.44 -27.27
C ASP A 154 0.98 -16.78 -28.45
N ARG A 155 0.21 -17.59 -29.19
CA ARG A 155 -0.64 -17.18 -30.32
C ARG A 155 -2.11 -16.97 -29.94
N SER A 156 -2.46 -17.00 -28.65
CA SER A 156 -3.85 -16.84 -28.18
C SER A 156 -4.52 -15.54 -28.65
N VAL A 157 -3.75 -14.49 -28.93
CA VAL A 157 -4.27 -13.23 -29.46
C VAL A 157 -4.90 -13.40 -30.85
N ASP A 158 -4.41 -14.33 -31.67
CA ASP A 158 -4.82 -14.50 -33.07
C ASP A 158 -6.24 -15.04 -33.20
N VAL A 159 -6.72 -15.79 -32.18
CA VAL A 159 -8.06 -16.40 -32.14
C VAL A 159 -9.11 -15.54 -31.43
N VAL A 160 -8.72 -14.38 -30.91
CA VAL A 160 -9.63 -13.39 -30.31
C VAL A 160 -9.93 -12.32 -31.35
N THR A 161 -11.18 -11.92 -31.52
CA THR A 161 -11.57 -10.93 -32.54
C THR A 161 -11.87 -9.54 -31.95
N HIS A 162 -12.44 -9.48 -30.75
CA HIS A 162 -12.75 -8.22 -30.08
C HIS A 162 -11.48 -7.38 -29.77
N PRO A 163 -11.38 -6.11 -30.21
CA PRO A 163 -10.19 -5.27 -30.04
C PRO A 163 -9.76 -5.08 -28.57
N LEU A 164 -10.69 -4.73 -27.67
CA LEU A 164 -10.38 -4.58 -26.24
C LEU A 164 -9.89 -5.89 -25.58
N LEU A 165 -10.49 -7.03 -25.94
CA LEU A 165 -10.03 -8.32 -25.43
C LEU A 165 -8.64 -8.67 -25.98
N ARG A 166 -8.27 -8.22 -27.19
CA ARG A 166 -6.90 -8.35 -27.71
C ARG A 166 -5.91 -7.47 -26.93
N SER A 167 -6.21 -6.18 -26.75
CA SER A 167 -5.28 -5.21 -26.15
C SER A 167 -5.18 -5.33 -24.63
N TRP A 168 -6.31 -5.42 -23.93
CA TRP A 168 -6.36 -5.39 -22.45
C TRP A 168 -6.53 -6.79 -21.83
N GLY A 169 -7.04 -7.75 -22.60
CA GLY A 169 -7.38 -9.09 -22.11
C GLY A 169 -6.22 -10.07 -21.96
N ARG A 170 -4.95 -9.65 -22.02
CA ARG A 170 -3.82 -10.59 -21.98
C ARG A 170 -3.79 -11.47 -20.72
N PRO A 171 -3.95 -10.94 -19.49
CA PRO A 171 -3.93 -11.77 -18.30
C PRO A 171 -5.02 -12.86 -18.29
N ALA A 172 -6.20 -12.54 -18.82
CA ALA A 172 -7.29 -13.50 -19.00
C ALA A 172 -6.94 -14.57 -20.04
N ARG A 173 -6.35 -14.18 -21.19
CA ARG A 173 -5.90 -15.15 -22.21
C ARG A 173 -4.80 -16.09 -21.68
N GLU A 174 -3.80 -15.56 -20.98
CA GLU A 174 -2.75 -16.38 -20.36
C GLU A 174 -3.34 -17.38 -19.35
N THR A 175 -4.35 -16.94 -18.60
CA THR A 175 -5.12 -17.81 -17.70
C THR A 175 -5.88 -18.90 -18.46
N ASP A 176 -6.53 -18.57 -19.58
CA ASP A 176 -7.24 -19.55 -20.39
C ASP A 176 -6.32 -20.57 -21.05
N VAL A 177 -5.13 -20.16 -21.49
CA VAL A 177 -4.08 -21.09 -21.97
C VAL A 177 -3.67 -22.06 -20.85
N LEU A 178 -3.46 -21.56 -19.62
CA LEU A 178 -3.06 -22.40 -18.49
C LEU A 178 -4.15 -23.40 -18.06
N LEU A 179 -5.42 -23.01 -18.20
CA LEU A 179 -6.57 -23.79 -17.76
C LEU A 179 -7.17 -24.67 -18.87
N ALA A 180 -6.60 -24.67 -20.08
CA ALA A 180 -7.18 -25.34 -21.25
C ALA A 180 -7.37 -26.85 -21.06
N GLU A 181 -6.46 -27.51 -20.34
CA GLU A 181 -6.47 -28.96 -20.10
C GLU A 181 -7.37 -29.37 -18.92
N LEU A 182 -7.89 -28.41 -18.15
CA LEU A 182 -8.77 -28.70 -17.02
C LEU A 182 -10.23 -28.83 -17.48
N PRO A 183 -11.01 -29.77 -16.89
CA PRO A 183 -12.42 -29.97 -17.21
C PRO A 183 -13.30 -28.88 -16.56
N LEU A 184 -13.04 -27.62 -16.91
CA LEU A 184 -13.77 -26.47 -16.37
C LEU A 184 -15.04 -26.23 -17.20
N GLY A 185 -16.20 -26.33 -16.56
CA GLY A 185 -17.44 -25.84 -17.12
C GLY A 185 -17.45 -24.31 -17.15
N THR A 186 -17.89 -23.72 -18.26
CA THR A 186 -18.33 -22.32 -18.26
C THR A 186 -19.80 -22.30 -17.88
N THR A 187 -20.15 -21.79 -16.70
CA THR A 187 -21.52 -21.36 -16.44
C THR A 187 -21.77 -20.11 -17.27
N ALA A 188 -22.05 -20.29 -18.57
CA ALA A 188 -22.74 -19.26 -19.32
C ALA A 188 -24.05 -18.99 -18.57
N GLY A 189 -24.43 -17.72 -18.37
CA GLY A 189 -25.65 -17.31 -17.67
C GLY A 189 -26.93 -17.78 -18.36
N ALA A 190 -27.14 -19.09 -18.42
CA ALA A 190 -28.30 -19.81 -18.90
C ALA A 190 -28.52 -20.96 -17.91
N GLY A 191 -28.95 -20.62 -16.69
CA GLY A 191 -29.18 -21.61 -15.63
C GLY A 191 -29.03 -21.13 -14.19
N ALA A 192 -29.42 -19.90 -13.83
CA ALA A 192 -29.85 -19.60 -12.46
C ALA A 192 -31.27 -20.16 -12.21
N SER A 193 -31.49 -21.42 -12.62
CA SER A 193 -32.69 -22.21 -12.32
C SER A 193 -32.27 -23.54 -11.73
N ALA A 194 -31.49 -23.50 -10.65
CA ALA A 194 -31.38 -24.58 -9.69
C ALA A 194 -30.88 -23.99 -8.36
N GLY A 195 -31.80 -23.36 -7.63
CA GLY A 195 -31.71 -23.34 -6.16
C GLY A 195 -30.93 -22.22 -5.47
N VAL A 196 -30.89 -20.99 -5.99
CA VAL A 196 -30.69 -19.79 -5.15
C VAL A 196 -31.53 -18.67 -5.74
N GLY A 197 -32.37 -18.03 -4.92
CA GLY A 197 -33.45 -17.14 -5.35
C GLY A 197 -33.05 -16.11 -6.41
N ALA A 198 -33.64 -16.25 -7.59
CA ALA A 198 -33.66 -15.22 -8.62
C ALA A 198 -34.37 -13.97 -8.09
N HIS A 199 -33.61 -13.04 -7.52
CA HIS A 199 -34.06 -11.67 -7.34
C HIS A 199 -33.74 -10.91 -8.63
N GLY A 200 -34.75 -10.82 -9.51
CA GLY A 200 -34.91 -9.75 -10.50
C GLY A 200 -33.97 -9.73 -11.71
N MET A 201 -34.19 -10.62 -12.70
CA MET A 201 -33.72 -10.40 -14.08
C MET A 201 -34.88 -10.04 -15.01
N SER A 202 -35.67 -9.04 -14.62
CA SER A 202 -36.75 -8.48 -15.44
C SER A 202 -36.27 -7.32 -16.35
N GLY A 203 -34.97 -6.95 -16.31
CA GLY A 203 -34.40 -5.78 -16.99
C GLY A 203 -33.68 -6.04 -18.32
N ASP A 204 -33.66 -7.29 -18.79
CA ASP A 204 -32.69 -7.82 -19.77
C ASP A 204 -32.79 -7.25 -21.21
N HIS A 205 -33.82 -6.45 -21.52
CA HIS A 205 -33.99 -5.82 -22.83
C HIS A 205 -33.59 -4.35 -22.86
N ALA A 206 -33.80 -3.61 -21.76
CA ALA A 206 -33.45 -2.19 -21.69
C ALA A 206 -31.95 -1.97 -21.52
N GLU A 207 -31.27 -2.81 -20.72
CA GLU A 207 -29.82 -2.75 -20.58
C GLU A 207 -29.10 -3.12 -21.89
N ALA A 208 -29.61 -4.13 -22.61
CA ALA A 208 -29.05 -4.60 -23.88
C ALA A 208 -29.07 -3.54 -25.00
N ASP A 209 -29.93 -2.51 -24.88
CA ASP A 209 -30.06 -1.44 -25.86
C ASP A 209 -29.17 -0.21 -25.60
N THR A 210 -28.48 -0.16 -24.45
CA THR A 210 -27.48 0.88 -24.15
C THR A 210 -26.13 0.59 -24.81
N VAL A 211 -25.31 1.63 -24.98
CA VAL A 211 -23.91 1.53 -25.41
C VAL A 211 -23.13 0.60 -24.47
N LEU A 212 -23.30 0.76 -23.16
CA LEU A 212 -22.65 -0.11 -22.18
C LEU A 212 -23.10 -1.58 -22.32
N GLY A 213 -24.40 -1.83 -22.43
CA GLY A 213 -24.92 -3.19 -22.55
C GLY A 213 -24.51 -3.88 -23.85
N ARG A 214 -24.47 -3.15 -24.97
CA ARG A 214 -23.93 -3.65 -26.25
C ARG A 214 -22.45 -3.99 -26.14
N LEU A 215 -21.65 -3.08 -25.56
CA LEU A 215 -20.22 -3.32 -25.31
C LEU A 215 -20.01 -4.56 -24.43
N GLN A 216 -20.74 -4.68 -23.31
CA GLN A 216 -20.67 -5.84 -22.43
C GLN A 216 -21.10 -7.13 -23.14
N ALA A 217 -22.12 -7.07 -24.00
CA ALA A 217 -22.59 -8.23 -24.75
C ALA A 217 -21.56 -8.69 -25.80
N ASP A 218 -20.94 -7.77 -26.52
CA ASP A 218 -19.86 -8.04 -27.48
C ASP A 218 -18.63 -8.60 -26.77
N LEU A 219 -18.26 -8.05 -25.61
CA LEU A 219 -17.20 -8.58 -24.75
C LEU A 219 -17.52 -10.01 -24.29
N ARG A 220 -18.73 -10.27 -23.77
CA ARG A 220 -19.14 -11.61 -23.31
C ARG A 220 -19.08 -12.66 -24.41
N ARG A 221 -19.52 -12.32 -25.63
CA ARG A 221 -19.41 -13.18 -26.83
C ARG A 221 -17.99 -13.25 -27.39
N GLY A 222 -17.19 -12.23 -27.11
CA GLY A 222 -15.84 -12.07 -27.61
C GLY A 222 -15.77 -11.71 -29.09
N ASP A 223 -16.86 -11.22 -29.66
CA ASP A 223 -16.96 -10.88 -31.08
C ASP A 223 -16.50 -9.45 -31.32
N ALA A 224 -16.02 -9.13 -32.52
CA ALA A 224 -15.69 -7.75 -32.84
C ALA A 224 -16.98 -6.91 -32.87
N PRO A 225 -16.96 -5.67 -32.37
CA PRO A 225 -18.12 -4.80 -32.41
C PRO A 225 -18.52 -4.55 -33.87
N ALA A 226 -19.81 -4.36 -34.11
CA ALA A 226 -20.31 -3.95 -35.42
C ALA A 226 -19.65 -2.63 -35.85
N PRO A 227 -19.35 -2.45 -37.16
CA PRO A 227 -18.67 -1.26 -37.66
C PRO A 227 -19.49 0.03 -37.47
N THR A 228 -20.80 -0.09 -37.34
CA THR A 228 -21.72 1.02 -37.10
C THR A 228 -22.51 0.80 -35.82
N LEU A 229 -22.42 1.77 -34.92
CA LEU A 229 -23.24 1.87 -33.72
C LEU A 229 -24.10 3.13 -33.84
N VAL A 230 -25.42 2.97 -33.74
CA VAL A 230 -26.35 4.09 -33.62
C VAL A 230 -26.79 4.15 -32.15
N PRO A 231 -26.13 4.96 -31.31
CA PRO A 231 -26.51 5.06 -29.90
C PRO A 231 -27.85 5.78 -29.78
N ARG A 232 -28.60 5.49 -28.71
CA ARG A 232 -29.74 6.32 -28.37
C ARG A 232 -29.25 7.68 -27.88
N LEU A 233 -29.94 8.75 -28.26
CA LEU A 233 -29.54 10.13 -27.89
C LEU A 233 -29.65 10.41 -26.38
N ASP A 234 -30.53 9.68 -25.70
CA ASP A 234 -30.78 9.74 -24.26
C ASP A 234 -29.88 8.79 -23.46
N ASP A 235 -29.02 8.02 -24.11
CA ASP A 235 -28.12 7.09 -23.43
C ASP A 235 -27.07 7.85 -22.60
N ARG A 236 -26.94 7.47 -21.33
CA ARG A 236 -25.99 8.02 -20.35
C ARG A 236 -25.13 6.94 -19.70
N SER A 237 -25.18 5.70 -20.21
CA SER A 237 -24.48 4.54 -19.66
C SER A 237 -22.96 4.63 -19.74
N VAL A 238 -22.42 5.37 -20.72
CA VAL A 238 -20.99 5.68 -20.84
C VAL A 238 -20.83 7.17 -21.15
N ARG A 239 -20.06 7.88 -20.33
CA ARG A 239 -19.84 9.32 -20.47
C ARG A 239 -18.35 9.65 -20.31
N PHE A 240 -17.91 10.65 -21.06
CA PHE A 240 -16.54 11.16 -21.02
C PHE A 240 -16.58 12.62 -20.58
N HIS A 241 -15.83 12.95 -19.52
CA HIS A 241 -15.75 14.29 -18.96
C HIS A 241 -14.32 14.81 -19.12
N ALA A 242 -14.15 15.88 -19.89
CA ALA A 242 -12.89 16.60 -19.99
C ALA A 242 -12.92 17.81 -19.05
N CYS A 243 -11.97 17.89 -18.12
CA CYS A 243 -11.96 18.88 -17.05
C CYS A 243 -10.58 19.55 -16.91
N HIS A 244 -10.58 20.81 -16.45
CA HIS A 244 -9.38 21.63 -16.31
C HIS A 244 -8.72 21.46 -14.93
N GLY A 245 -8.17 20.28 -14.66
CA GLY A 245 -7.41 19.99 -13.42
C GLY A 245 -8.19 19.21 -12.34
N ALA A 246 -7.50 18.82 -11.28
CA ALA A 246 -7.99 17.88 -10.26
C ALA A 246 -9.24 18.38 -9.51
N THR A 247 -9.24 19.63 -9.03
CA THR A 247 -10.40 20.21 -8.33
C THR A 247 -11.65 20.15 -9.20
N ARG A 248 -11.55 20.60 -10.46
CA ARG A 248 -12.71 20.62 -11.37
C ARG A 248 -13.17 19.21 -11.73
N GLN A 249 -12.27 18.23 -11.82
CA GLN A 249 -12.65 16.83 -12.01
C GLN A 249 -13.50 16.32 -10.86
N VAL A 250 -13.12 16.61 -9.62
CA VAL A 250 -13.86 16.19 -8.42
C VAL A 250 -15.22 16.90 -8.32
N GLU A 251 -15.29 18.19 -8.65
CA GLU A 251 -16.55 18.93 -8.71
C GLU A 251 -17.51 18.33 -9.73
N VAL A 252 -17.04 18.06 -10.95
CA VAL A 252 -17.85 17.44 -12.00
C VAL A 252 -18.29 16.03 -11.59
N LEU A 253 -17.39 15.25 -10.98
CA LEU A 253 -17.74 13.94 -10.42
C LEU A 253 -18.88 14.07 -9.40
N ARG A 254 -18.77 15.01 -8.46
CA ARG A 254 -19.79 15.23 -7.44
C ARG A 254 -21.15 15.56 -8.05
N ASP A 255 -21.18 16.50 -8.99
CA ASP A 255 -22.41 16.89 -9.68
C ASP A 255 -23.04 15.69 -10.40
N GLU A 256 -22.21 14.84 -11.02
CA GLU A 256 -22.68 13.64 -11.72
C GLU A 256 -23.22 12.55 -10.79
N LEU A 257 -22.58 12.34 -9.64
CA LEU A 257 -23.07 11.41 -8.62
C LEU A 257 -24.44 11.84 -8.08
N LEU A 258 -24.59 13.15 -7.78
CA LEU A 258 -25.85 13.70 -7.31
C LEU A 258 -26.95 13.61 -8.38
N ALA A 259 -26.60 13.84 -9.65
CA ALA A 259 -27.54 13.70 -10.75
C ALA A 259 -28.00 12.23 -10.92
N LEU A 260 -27.09 11.26 -10.81
CA LEU A 260 -27.43 9.83 -10.88
C LEU A 260 -28.33 9.39 -9.73
N LEU A 261 -27.99 9.75 -8.49
CA LEU A 261 -28.79 9.42 -7.30
C LEU A 261 -30.16 10.09 -7.31
N ALA A 262 -30.27 11.30 -7.87
CA ALA A 262 -31.56 11.98 -8.00
C ALA A 262 -32.43 11.38 -9.11
N ALA A 263 -31.83 10.84 -10.17
CA ALA A 263 -32.55 10.27 -11.30
C ALA A 263 -33.07 8.85 -11.02
N ASP A 264 -32.34 8.05 -10.22
CA ASP A 264 -32.71 6.67 -9.89
C ASP A 264 -32.82 6.46 -8.37
N PRO A 265 -34.06 6.40 -7.82
CA PRO A 265 -34.28 6.17 -6.39
C PRO A 265 -33.82 4.79 -5.88
N THR A 266 -33.53 3.83 -6.77
CA THR A 266 -33.04 2.50 -6.40
C THR A 266 -31.53 2.46 -6.19
N LEU A 267 -30.80 3.42 -6.77
CA LEU A 267 -29.36 3.53 -6.66
C LEU A 267 -28.95 4.03 -5.27
N ARG A 268 -28.06 3.29 -4.61
CA ARG A 268 -27.48 3.68 -3.31
C ARG A 268 -26.04 4.10 -3.49
N GLU A 269 -25.53 4.86 -2.52
CA GLU A 269 -24.11 5.27 -2.50
C GLU A 269 -23.15 4.06 -2.49
N ASP A 270 -23.53 2.96 -1.84
CA ASP A 270 -22.76 1.71 -1.79
C ASP A 270 -22.67 0.99 -3.16
N ASP A 271 -23.55 1.31 -4.11
CA ASP A 271 -23.53 0.73 -5.46
C ASP A 271 -22.50 1.43 -6.38
N ILE A 272 -21.86 2.50 -5.89
CA ILE A 272 -20.99 3.36 -6.67
C ILE A 272 -19.52 3.17 -6.26
N VAL A 273 -18.65 2.95 -7.26
CA VAL A 273 -17.20 2.91 -7.08
C VAL A 273 -16.52 3.98 -7.91
N VAL A 274 -15.59 4.71 -7.30
CA VAL A 274 -14.72 5.67 -7.97
C VAL A 274 -13.28 5.16 -7.89
N LEU A 275 -12.70 4.85 -9.05
CA LEU A 275 -11.32 4.36 -9.15
C LEU A 275 -10.38 5.53 -9.49
N CYS A 276 -9.40 5.79 -8.64
CA CYS A 276 -8.40 6.84 -8.84
C CYS A 276 -6.98 6.25 -8.79
N PRO A 277 -6.19 6.32 -9.87
CA PRO A 277 -4.84 5.74 -9.90
C PRO A 277 -3.83 6.49 -9.02
N ALA A 278 -4.09 7.76 -8.69
CA ALA A 278 -3.21 8.62 -7.89
C ALA A 278 -3.96 9.14 -6.65
N LEU A 279 -4.46 8.20 -5.84
CA LEU A 279 -5.38 8.53 -4.76
C LEU A 279 -4.79 9.52 -3.74
N ASP A 280 -3.52 9.37 -3.37
CA ASP A 280 -2.84 10.27 -2.42
C ASP A 280 -2.82 11.73 -2.93
N GLN A 281 -2.73 11.93 -4.25
CA GLN A 281 -2.80 13.25 -4.86
C GLN A 281 -4.24 13.80 -4.85
N PHE A 282 -5.23 12.95 -5.06
CA PHE A 282 -6.64 13.34 -5.19
C PHE A 282 -7.38 13.48 -3.86
N ALA A 283 -6.93 12.80 -2.80
CA ALA A 283 -7.62 12.76 -1.51
C ALA A 283 -7.91 14.16 -0.93
N PRO A 284 -6.97 15.14 -0.93
CA PRO A 284 -7.27 16.48 -0.42
C PRO A 284 -8.35 17.20 -1.24
N PHE A 285 -8.37 17.02 -2.56
CA PHE A 285 -9.39 17.62 -3.44
C PHE A 285 -10.75 16.98 -3.25
N ILE A 286 -10.78 15.64 -3.05
CA ILE A 286 -11.99 14.88 -2.72
C ILE A 286 -12.59 15.39 -1.40
N GLU A 287 -11.78 15.50 -0.35
CA GLU A 287 -12.25 15.98 0.96
C GLU A 287 -12.69 17.44 0.93
N ALA A 288 -12.00 18.30 0.18
CA ALA A 288 -12.37 19.70 0.03
C ALA A 288 -13.74 19.89 -0.67
N VAL A 289 -14.07 19.04 -1.66
CA VAL A 289 -15.27 19.19 -2.49
C VAL A 289 -16.45 18.36 -1.97
N LEU A 290 -16.22 17.14 -1.48
CA LEU A 290 -17.27 16.24 -1.00
C LEU A 290 -17.49 16.35 0.52
N GLY A 291 -16.60 17.03 1.26
CA GLY A 291 -16.61 17.06 2.72
C GLY A 291 -15.88 15.87 3.34
N PRO A 292 -15.88 15.72 4.68
CA PRO A 292 -15.12 14.67 5.36
C PRO A 292 -15.66 13.26 5.04
N SER A 293 -14.75 12.29 4.88
CA SER A 293 -15.08 10.87 4.68
C SER A 293 -15.91 10.31 5.83
N ALA A 294 -16.88 9.44 5.53
CA ALA A 294 -17.74 8.82 6.54
C ALA A 294 -16.94 7.86 7.47
N PRO A 295 -17.26 7.80 8.78
CA PRO A 295 -16.66 6.83 9.71
C PRO A 295 -16.93 5.38 9.32
N ALA A 296 -16.04 4.48 9.71
CA ALA A 296 -16.21 3.04 9.52
C ALA A 296 -17.48 2.52 10.23
N GLY A 297 -18.30 1.74 9.52
CA GLY A 297 -19.56 1.19 10.04
C GLY A 297 -20.79 2.08 9.83
N THR A 298 -20.64 3.23 9.15
CA THR A 298 -21.77 4.05 8.72
C THR A 298 -22.55 3.30 7.63
N GLN A 299 -23.83 3.00 7.88
CA GLN A 299 -24.71 2.39 6.87
C GLN A 299 -25.15 3.43 5.85
N ALA A 300 -25.14 3.06 4.55
CA ALA A 300 -25.72 3.89 3.50
C ALA A 300 -27.20 4.16 3.80
N ARG A 301 -27.56 5.45 3.83
CA ARG A 301 -28.93 5.89 4.09
C ARG A 301 -29.65 6.09 2.76
N PRO A 302 -30.94 5.71 2.62
CA PRO A 302 -31.71 6.02 1.43
C PRO A 302 -31.68 7.52 1.14
N TRP A 303 -31.43 7.89 -0.12
CA TRP A 303 -31.51 9.28 -0.56
C TRP A 303 -32.98 9.74 -0.49
N TRP A 304 -33.27 10.80 0.25
CA TRP A 304 -34.62 11.40 0.33
C TRP A 304 -34.56 12.91 0.08
N PRO A 305 -35.40 13.45 -0.82
CA PRO A 305 -35.46 14.88 -1.10
C PRO A 305 -36.17 15.61 0.05
N GLY A 306 -35.41 16.06 1.04
CA GLY A 306 -35.93 16.82 2.18
C GLY A 306 -34.93 17.04 3.33
N ARG A 307 -33.64 16.90 3.05
CA ARG A 307 -32.59 17.13 4.07
C ARG A 307 -32.35 18.64 4.18
N ASP A 308 -33.17 19.29 5.00
CA ASP A 308 -33.04 20.71 5.33
C ASP A 308 -31.77 20.94 6.19
N ALA A 309 -30.71 21.39 5.55
CA ALA A 309 -29.64 22.19 6.15
C ALA A 309 -29.02 23.01 5.02
N ALA A 310 -28.88 24.32 5.21
CA ALA A 310 -28.36 25.25 4.22
C ALA A 310 -26.98 24.81 3.68
N GLY A 311 -26.97 24.08 2.57
CA GLY A 311 -25.77 23.54 1.96
C GLY A 311 -26.11 22.48 0.89
N PRO A 312 -25.19 22.21 -0.05
CA PRO A 312 -25.41 21.17 -1.04
C PRO A 312 -25.39 19.78 -0.38
N PRO A 313 -26.16 18.80 -0.89
CA PRO A 313 -26.31 17.48 -0.27
C PRO A 313 -24.96 16.80 -0.03
N GLN A 314 -24.79 16.22 1.15
CA GLN A 314 -23.60 15.45 1.53
C GLN A 314 -23.74 14.03 0.99
N LEU A 315 -22.73 13.60 0.24
CA LEU A 315 -22.55 12.20 -0.17
C LEU A 315 -21.84 11.45 0.96
N ALA A 316 -22.35 10.31 1.38
CA ALA A 316 -21.58 9.40 2.21
C ALA A 316 -20.59 8.63 1.32
N TYR A 317 -19.29 8.86 1.53
CA TYR A 317 -18.25 8.18 0.79
C TYR A 317 -17.11 7.77 1.72
N ARG A 318 -16.32 6.79 1.27
CA ARG A 318 -15.13 6.30 1.97
C ARG A 318 -13.95 6.22 1.02
N ILE A 319 -12.85 6.87 1.39
CA ILE A 319 -11.57 6.71 0.70
C ILE A 319 -10.90 5.43 1.21
N ALA A 320 -10.91 4.38 0.38
CA ALA A 320 -10.16 3.15 0.63
C ALA A 320 -8.71 3.29 0.17
N ASP A 321 -7.79 2.45 0.63
CA ASP A 321 -6.38 2.39 0.18
C ASP A 321 -5.51 3.63 0.45
N ARG A 322 -5.86 4.47 1.45
CA ARG A 322 -4.94 5.49 1.93
C ARG A 322 -3.69 4.87 2.55
N SER A 323 -2.54 5.53 2.36
CA SER A 323 -1.31 5.18 3.05
C SER A 323 -1.54 5.07 4.55
N LEU A 324 -0.94 4.06 5.19
CA LEU A 324 -1.02 3.83 6.64
C LEU A 324 -0.64 5.10 7.44
N ARG A 325 0.21 5.95 6.87
CA ARG A 325 0.68 7.21 7.45
C ARG A 325 -0.40 8.29 7.50
N ASP A 326 -1.33 8.30 6.54
CA ASP A 326 -2.43 9.27 6.47
C ASP A 326 -3.61 8.85 7.35
N VAL A 327 -3.77 7.55 7.54
CA VAL A 327 -4.85 6.99 8.37
C VAL A 327 -4.48 7.04 9.86
N ALA A 328 -3.21 6.81 10.22
CA ALA A 328 -2.73 6.83 11.61
C ALA A 328 -1.66 7.92 11.82
N PRO A 329 -2.05 9.14 12.26
CA PRO A 329 -1.13 10.24 12.56
C PRO A 329 0.09 9.87 13.41
N VAL A 330 -0.04 8.90 14.32
CA VAL A 330 1.10 8.39 15.11
C VAL A 330 2.23 7.81 14.23
N LEU A 331 1.91 7.12 13.13
CA LEU A 331 2.91 6.57 12.22
C LEU A 331 3.61 7.68 11.43
N GLY A 332 2.88 8.75 11.08
CA GLY A 332 3.46 9.97 10.53
C GLY A 332 4.43 10.63 11.51
N ALA A 333 4.03 10.75 12.78
CA ALA A 333 4.87 11.31 13.84
C ALA A 333 6.12 10.46 14.12
N LEU A 334 6.01 9.13 14.12
CA LEU A 334 7.17 8.26 14.22
C LEU A 334 8.14 8.47 13.04
N SER A 335 7.64 8.59 11.81
CA SER A 335 8.50 8.86 10.64
C SER A 335 9.24 10.20 10.80
N ALA A 336 8.53 11.26 11.19
CA ALA A 336 9.12 12.58 11.39
C ALA A 336 10.16 12.57 12.53
N LEU A 337 9.90 11.81 13.60
CA LEU A 337 10.87 11.59 14.67
C LEU A 337 12.12 10.87 14.15
N LEU A 338 11.99 9.81 13.37
CA LEU A 338 13.13 9.10 12.78
C LEU A 338 13.97 10.03 11.88
N ASP A 339 13.32 10.86 11.07
CA ASP A 339 14.00 11.86 10.23
C ASP A 339 14.74 12.91 11.08
N LEU A 340 14.14 13.33 12.21
CA LEU A 340 14.76 14.24 13.16
C LEU A 340 16.01 13.61 13.81
N LEU A 341 15.92 12.35 14.25
CA LEU A 341 17.00 11.59 14.89
C LEU A 341 18.17 11.31 13.93
N ALA A 342 17.88 11.01 12.66
CA ALA A 342 18.88 10.79 11.63
C ALA A 342 19.49 12.10 11.09
N GLY A 343 18.76 13.21 11.26
CA GLY A 343 19.11 14.52 10.73
C GLY A 343 19.94 15.38 11.69
N ARG A 344 20.01 16.68 11.36
CA ARG A 344 20.75 17.68 12.14
C ARG A 344 19.94 18.29 13.29
N CYS A 345 18.71 17.84 13.53
CA CYS A 345 17.76 18.50 14.44
C CYS A 345 17.64 20.00 14.13
N SER A 346 17.32 20.34 12.87
CA SER A 346 17.19 21.74 12.44
C SER A 346 15.98 22.43 13.07
N ALA A 347 16.01 23.76 13.17
CA ALA A 347 14.91 24.51 13.77
C ALA A 347 13.55 24.23 13.09
N PRO A 348 13.45 24.28 11.74
CA PRO A 348 12.20 23.94 11.05
C PRO A 348 11.74 22.50 11.28
N THR A 349 12.66 21.52 11.20
CA THR A 349 12.30 20.10 11.38
C THR A 349 11.76 19.81 12.77
N LEU A 350 12.33 20.42 13.80
CA LEU A 350 11.84 20.23 15.16
C LEU A 350 10.47 20.91 15.33
N LEU A 351 10.28 22.10 14.78
CA LEU A 351 8.99 22.80 14.82
C LEU A 351 7.89 21.98 14.12
N ASP A 352 8.22 21.37 12.97
CA ASP A 352 7.32 20.44 12.28
C ASP A 352 6.93 19.27 13.20
N VAL A 353 7.90 18.64 13.88
CA VAL A 353 7.62 17.54 14.83
C VAL A 353 6.76 18.00 16.02
N VAL A 354 7.07 19.17 16.60
CA VAL A 354 6.30 19.74 17.72
C VAL A 354 4.87 20.07 17.31
N SER A 355 4.63 20.41 16.04
CA SER A 355 3.30 20.71 15.50
C SER A 355 2.41 19.46 15.32
N LEU A 356 2.98 18.25 15.36
CA LEU A 356 2.22 17.02 15.12
C LEU A 356 1.27 16.69 16.28
N PRO A 357 0.02 16.26 16.00
CA PRO A 357 -0.99 16.04 17.04
C PRO A 357 -0.53 15.13 18.21
N PRO A 358 0.17 14.00 17.98
CA PRO A 358 0.60 13.14 19.08
C PRO A 358 1.63 13.82 20.01
N VAL A 359 2.50 14.67 19.46
CA VAL A 359 3.51 15.41 20.24
C VAL A 359 2.84 16.57 20.98
N ARG A 360 1.96 17.33 20.31
CA ARG A 360 1.16 18.39 20.93
C ARG A 360 0.36 17.87 22.12
N ALA A 361 -0.29 16.72 21.97
CA ALA A 361 -1.04 16.09 23.04
C ALA A 361 -0.15 15.67 24.21
N ARG A 362 1.07 15.18 23.95
CA ARG A 362 1.99 14.70 24.99
C ARG A 362 2.55 15.82 25.87
N PHE A 363 2.90 16.93 25.23
CA PHE A 363 3.55 18.08 25.86
C PHE A 363 2.59 19.24 26.08
N GLY A 364 1.31 19.10 25.75
CA GLY A 364 0.30 20.15 25.92
C GLY A 364 0.64 21.43 25.18
N PHE A 365 1.00 21.33 23.89
CA PHE A 365 1.25 22.50 23.03
C PHE A 365 0.00 22.91 22.27
N ASP A 366 -0.44 24.15 22.46
CA ASP A 366 -1.45 24.79 21.64
C ASP A 366 -0.84 25.66 20.51
N ASP A 367 -1.68 26.31 19.69
CA ASP A 367 -1.18 27.12 18.56
C ASP A 367 -0.45 28.39 19.03
N THR A 368 -0.81 28.92 20.20
CA THR A 368 -0.14 30.07 20.83
C THR A 368 1.26 29.66 21.27
N ASP A 369 1.39 28.48 21.87
CA ASP A 369 2.67 27.93 22.29
C ASP A 369 3.61 27.72 21.09
N LEU A 370 3.10 27.18 19.97
CA LEU A 370 3.89 26.99 18.75
C LEU A 370 4.41 28.32 18.18
N THR A 371 3.59 29.36 18.24
CA THR A 371 3.98 30.72 17.82
C THR A 371 5.09 31.26 18.72
N ALA A 372 4.94 31.13 20.05
CA ALA A 372 5.98 31.55 20.99
C ALA A 372 7.30 30.80 20.79
N ILE A 373 7.25 29.50 20.52
CA ILE A 373 8.44 28.69 20.21
C ILE A 373 9.11 29.19 18.92
N ALA A 374 8.33 29.53 17.88
CA ALA A 374 8.86 30.09 16.65
C ALA A 374 9.55 31.45 16.88
N ASP A 375 8.94 32.35 17.66
CA ASP A 375 9.53 33.63 18.02
C ASP A 375 10.84 33.46 18.80
N TRP A 376 10.91 32.48 19.71
CA TRP A 376 12.13 32.17 20.46
C TRP A 376 13.23 31.57 19.58
N ILE A 377 12.88 30.75 18.59
CA ILE A 377 13.84 30.23 17.61
C ILE A 377 14.53 31.39 16.88
N GLU A 378 13.77 32.42 16.48
CA GLU A 378 14.33 33.59 15.81
C GLU A 378 15.15 34.46 16.78
N ALA A 379 14.60 34.77 17.97
CA ALA A 379 15.24 35.63 18.94
C ALA A 379 16.54 35.05 19.54
N ALA A 380 16.61 33.72 19.70
CA ALA A 380 17.79 33.00 20.18
C ALA A 380 18.72 32.53 19.04
N ASP A 381 18.41 32.87 17.78
CA ASP A 381 19.17 32.50 16.58
C ASP A 381 19.40 30.97 16.44
N VAL A 382 18.37 30.16 16.74
CA VAL A 382 18.47 28.70 16.64
C VAL A 382 18.54 28.28 15.17
N ARG A 383 19.56 27.49 14.83
CA ARG A 383 19.76 26.95 13.48
C ARG A 383 19.58 25.44 13.44
N TRP A 384 20.38 24.72 14.22
CA TRP A 384 20.37 23.26 14.24
C TRP A 384 21.22 22.69 15.38
N GLY A 385 21.00 21.41 15.68
CA GLY A 385 21.80 20.63 16.60
C GLY A 385 21.39 20.82 18.06
N LEU A 386 21.28 19.72 18.80
CA LEU A 386 20.86 19.74 20.19
C LEU A 386 21.90 20.43 21.10
N ASP A 387 23.19 20.11 20.93
CA ASP A 387 24.34 20.74 21.59
C ASP A 387 25.62 20.59 20.77
N GLY A 388 26.75 20.98 21.37
CA GLY A 388 28.09 20.78 20.84
C GLY A 388 28.45 19.32 20.59
N ALA A 389 28.12 18.39 21.49
CA ALA A 389 28.43 16.96 21.33
C ALA A 389 27.70 16.36 20.12
N HIS A 390 26.43 16.70 19.95
CA HIS A 390 25.65 16.33 18.78
C HIS A 390 26.25 16.90 17.50
N ARG A 391 26.63 18.18 17.50
CA ARG A 391 27.22 18.87 16.34
C ARG A 391 28.60 18.32 15.95
N ALA A 392 29.35 17.76 16.89
CA ALA A 392 30.64 17.10 16.62
C ALA A 392 30.53 15.95 15.60
N ARG A 393 29.35 15.32 15.48
CA ARG A 393 29.06 14.31 14.44
C ARG A 393 29.21 14.85 13.01
N TRP A 394 29.14 16.17 12.82
CA TRP A 394 29.34 16.86 11.55
C TRP A 394 30.65 17.66 11.49
N ASN A 395 31.67 17.25 12.28
CA ASN A 395 32.98 17.90 12.34
C ASN A 395 32.94 19.38 12.78
N VAL A 396 31.92 19.77 13.55
CA VAL A 396 31.87 21.08 14.23
C VAL A 396 32.46 20.90 15.63
N PRO A 397 33.45 21.70 16.05
CA PRO A 397 34.03 21.55 17.39
C PRO A 397 32.98 21.75 18.48
N ALA A 398 32.99 20.89 19.51
CA ALA A 398 31.92 20.81 20.51
C ALA A 398 31.77 22.09 21.35
N GLU A 399 32.83 22.90 21.44
CA GLU A 399 32.80 24.23 22.07
C GLU A 399 31.90 25.24 21.32
N HIS A 400 31.54 25.00 20.06
CA HIS A 400 30.67 25.88 19.26
C HIS A 400 29.19 25.60 19.53
N ILE A 401 28.69 26.11 20.65
CA ILE A 401 27.29 25.97 21.07
C ILE A 401 26.33 26.99 20.40
N GLY A 402 26.84 28.06 19.79
CA GLY A 402 26.03 29.13 19.21
C GLY A 402 25.02 28.64 18.16
N GLY A 403 23.75 29.06 18.29
CA GLY A 403 22.65 28.65 17.43
C GLY A 403 22.20 27.19 17.58
N SER A 404 22.60 26.51 18.67
CA SER A 404 22.09 25.19 19.06
C SER A 404 20.84 25.32 19.92
N TRP A 405 20.10 24.22 20.07
CA TRP A 405 18.94 24.18 20.97
C TRP A 405 19.33 24.35 22.44
N GLN A 406 20.46 23.77 22.87
CA GLN A 406 20.99 23.96 24.23
C GLN A 406 21.21 25.44 24.52
N ALA A 407 21.89 26.15 23.61
CA ALA A 407 22.16 27.57 23.78
C ALA A 407 20.86 28.39 23.90
N ALA A 408 19.82 28.08 23.13
CA ALA A 408 18.55 28.78 23.24
C ALA A 408 17.79 28.47 24.54
N ILE A 409 17.75 27.20 24.96
CA ILE A 409 17.13 26.82 26.24
C ILE A 409 17.85 27.46 27.41
N ASP A 410 19.18 27.52 27.40
CA ASP A 410 19.95 28.16 28.48
C ASP A 410 19.59 29.65 28.59
N ARG A 411 19.43 30.34 27.45
CA ARG A 411 19.00 31.75 27.42
C ARG A 411 17.58 31.93 27.93
N LEU A 412 16.65 31.07 27.51
CA LEU A 412 15.24 31.11 27.94
C LEU A 412 15.12 30.84 29.44
N LEU A 413 15.75 29.77 29.95
CA LEU A 413 15.70 29.42 31.36
C LEU A 413 16.40 30.46 32.24
N LEU A 414 17.48 31.07 31.76
CA LEU A 414 18.14 32.17 32.45
C LEU A 414 17.25 33.42 32.51
N GLY A 415 16.53 33.75 31.43
CA GLY A 415 15.59 34.87 31.39
C GLY A 415 14.31 34.65 32.21
N ILE A 416 14.02 33.42 32.64
CA ILE A 416 12.99 33.14 33.66
C ILE A 416 13.52 33.48 35.06
N ALA A 417 14.80 33.21 35.32
CA ALA A 417 15.42 33.40 36.62
C ALA A 417 15.87 34.84 36.88
N ILE A 418 16.20 35.58 35.81
CA ILE A 418 16.75 36.94 35.85
C ILE A 418 15.82 37.85 35.04
N THR A 419 15.39 38.96 35.63
CA THR A 419 14.59 39.97 34.94
C THR A 419 15.32 40.48 33.71
N ASP A 420 14.62 40.52 32.58
CA ASP A 420 15.11 41.00 31.29
C ASP A 420 15.10 42.54 31.25
N ASP A 421 15.77 43.17 32.22
CA ASP A 421 15.97 44.63 32.24
C ASP A 421 17.03 44.99 31.18
N PRO A 422 16.66 45.72 30.11
CA PRO A 422 17.57 46.04 29.01
C PRO A 422 18.78 46.87 29.44
N ASP A 423 18.71 47.57 30.58
CA ASP A 423 19.80 48.35 31.15
C ASP A 423 20.70 47.54 32.12
N ALA A 424 20.29 46.31 32.48
CA ALA A 424 20.98 45.44 33.43
C ALA A 424 21.21 44.00 32.90
N ALA A 425 21.23 43.82 31.57
CA ALA A 425 21.47 42.52 30.93
C ALA A 425 22.89 42.00 31.24
N ILE A 426 23.03 41.34 32.38
CA ILE A 426 24.26 40.71 32.83
C ILE A 426 24.31 39.31 32.23
N ALA A 427 25.29 39.07 31.35
CA ALA A 427 25.58 37.72 30.91
C ALA A 427 26.06 36.87 32.11
N VAL A 428 25.44 35.71 32.31
CA VAL A 428 25.85 34.75 33.35
C VAL A 428 26.52 33.57 32.65
N GLY A 429 27.83 33.41 32.86
CA GLY A 429 28.60 32.34 32.21
C GLY A 429 28.55 32.39 30.68
N ASP A 430 28.71 33.59 30.10
CA ASP A 430 28.62 33.88 28.66
C ASP A 430 27.24 33.65 28.01
N VAL A 431 26.20 33.42 28.82
CA VAL A 431 24.81 33.31 28.35
C VAL A 431 24.06 34.62 28.61
N LEU A 432 23.50 35.20 27.55
CA LEU A 432 22.63 36.38 27.63
C LEU A 432 21.17 35.93 27.81
N PRO A 433 20.47 36.34 28.88
CA PRO A 433 19.07 35.96 29.08
C PRO A 433 18.18 36.40 27.91
N LEU A 434 17.09 35.66 27.70
CA LEU A 434 15.99 36.04 26.82
C LEU A 434 14.71 36.05 27.64
N GLY A 435 14.04 37.20 27.73
CA GLY A 435 12.87 37.39 28.57
C GLY A 435 11.74 36.43 28.25
N VAL A 436 11.27 35.74 29.29
CA VAL A 436 10.11 34.85 29.23
C VAL A 436 9.21 35.18 30.41
N GLU A 437 8.00 35.69 30.12
CA GLU A 437 7.05 36.11 31.14
C GLU A 437 5.75 35.29 31.10
N GLY A 438 5.04 35.27 32.24
CA GLY A 438 3.70 34.72 32.35
C GLY A 438 3.59 33.25 31.93
N SER A 439 2.68 32.95 31.00
CA SER A 439 2.46 31.59 30.50
C SER A 439 3.66 31.01 29.73
N GLY A 440 4.56 31.86 29.21
CA GLY A 440 5.76 31.45 28.49
C GLY A 440 6.70 30.59 29.35
N VAL A 441 6.72 30.80 30.67
CA VAL A 441 7.56 30.02 31.61
C VAL A 441 7.24 28.52 31.52
N ALA A 442 5.94 28.19 31.49
CA ALA A 442 5.50 26.80 31.39
C ALA A 442 5.80 26.21 30.00
N VAL A 443 5.73 27.02 28.93
CA VAL A 443 6.03 26.58 27.56
C VAL A 443 7.52 26.28 27.40
N ALA A 444 8.39 27.16 27.91
CA ALA A 444 9.84 26.96 27.94
C ALA A 444 10.21 25.69 28.70
N GLY A 445 9.56 25.41 29.83
CA GLY A 445 9.75 24.17 30.59
C GLY A 445 9.35 22.91 29.80
N ARG A 446 8.22 22.93 29.08
CA ARG A 446 7.76 21.79 28.26
C ARG A 446 8.65 21.57 27.04
N LEU A 447 9.13 22.66 26.41
CA LEU A 447 10.11 22.58 25.33
C LEU A 447 11.46 22.03 25.83
N ALA A 448 11.92 22.45 27.01
CA ALA A 448 13.14 21.92 27.62
C ALA A 448 13.01 20.42 27.95
N ASP A 449 11.87 19.94 28.47
CA ASP A 449 11.62 18.51 28.70
C ASP A 449 11.66 17.71 27.38
N LEU A 450 11.00 18.22 26.32
CA LEU A 450 11.06 17.60 25.00
C LEU A 450 12.51 17.48 24.49
N LEU A 451 13.28 18.57 24.53
CA LEU A 451 14.66 18.58 24.04
C LEU A 451 15.58 17.68 24.87
N ALA A 452 15.35 17.57 26.18
CA ALA A 452 16.08 16.65 27.04
C ALA A 452 15.84 15.19 26.65
N ARG A 453 14.56 14.81 26.44
CA ARG A 453 14.19 13.46 25.95
C ARG A 453 14.78 13.16 24.57
N LEU A 454 14.68 14.12 23.64
CA LEU A 454 15.24 13.97 22.29
C LEU A 454 16.75 13.75 22.32
N ARG A 455 17.48 14.42 23.20
CA ARG A 455 18.93 14.23 23.31
C ARG A 455 19.30 12.82 23.76
N VAL A 456 18.61 12.29 24.77
CA VAL A 456 18.79 10.89 25.19
C VAL A 456 18.53 9.95 24.01
N LEU A 457 17.44 10.15 23.27
CA LEU A 457 17.10 9.32 22.12
C LEU A 457 18.12 9.43 20.98
N VAL A 458 18.65 10.62 20.70
CA VAL A 458 19.68 10.85 19.66
C VAL A 458 21.00 10.16 20.00
N ASP A 459 21.37 10.09 21.27
CA ASP A 459 22.55 9.37 21.72
C ASP A 459 22.34 7.86 21.71
N GLU A 460 21.17 7.38 22.15
CA GLU A 460 20.81 5.98 22.05
C GLU A 460 20.75 5.50 20.59
N ALA A 461 20.12 6.27 19.71
CA ALA A 461 20.00 5.95 18.28
C ALA A 461 21.34 5.99 17.52
N ALA A 462 22.39 6.59 18.09
CA ALA A 462 23.72 6.57 17.47
C ALA A 462 24.42 5.19 17.61
N VAL A 463 23.94 4.34 18.52
CA VAL A 463 24.54 3.04 18.81
C VAL A 463 23.88 1.96 17.96
N ALA A 464 24.69 1.26 17.16
CA ALA A 464 24.24 0.08 16.41
C ALA A 464 23.78 -1.00 17.39
N ARG A 465 22.57 -1.52 17.17
CA ARG A 465 21.91 -2.51 18.03
C ARG A 465 21.12 -3.53 17.19
N PRO A 466 20.81 -4.71 17.76
CA PRO A 466 19.88 -5.68 17.18
C PRO A 466 18.51 -5.05 16.89
N ALA A 467 17.74 -5.67 15.98
CA ALA A 467 16.45 -5.15 15.59
C ALA A 467 15.39 -5.18 16.72
N ALA A 468 15.40 -6.21 17.57
CA ALA A 468 14.58 -6.25 18.78
C ALA A 468 14.83 -5.02 19.67
N ASP A 469 16.10 -4.71 19.94
CA ASP A 469 16.50 -3.54 20.74
C ASP A 469 16.15 -2.21 20.06
N TRP A 470 16.04 -2.19 18.72
CA TRP A 470 15.50 -1.05 17.97
C TRP A 470 13.99 -0.94 18.15
N ALA A 471 13.25 -2.04 18.05
CA ALA A 471 11.80 -2.05 18.26
C ALA A 471 11.44 -1.58 19.69
N ASP A 472 12.21 -2.01 20.69
CA ASP A 472 12.06 -1.57 22.08
C ASP A 472 12.37 -0.08 22.26
N LEU A 473 13.45 0.41 21.64
CA LEU A 473 13.80 1.84 21.64
C LEU A 473 12.66 2.68 21.04
N LEU A 474 12.14 2.29 19.88
CA LEU A 474 11.09 3.04 19.19
C LEU A 474 9.77 2.99 19.94
N THR A 475 9.44 1.86 20.57
CA THR A 475 8.26 1.74 21.45
C THR A 475 8.37 2.74 22.60
N ARG A 476 9.49 2.71 23.33
CA ARG A 476 9.73 3.64 24.44
C ARG A 476 9.74 5.10 23.98
N ALA A 477 10.38 5.40 22.85
CA ALA A 477 10.40 6.75 22.28
C ALA A 477 8.97 7.25 22.00
N THR A 478 8.11 6.39 21.45
CA THR A 478 6.71 6.75 21.19
C THR A 478 5.90 6.95 22.47
N ASP A 479 6.12 6.13 23.50
CA ASP A 479 5.46 6.30 24.81
C ASP A 479 5.90 7.58 25.54
N GLU A 480 7.18 7.94 25.39
CA GLU A 480 7.74 9.13 26.00
C GLU A 480 7.34 10.42 25.28
N LEU A 481 7.26 10.41 23.95
CA LEU A 481 7.09 11.60 23.12
C LEU A 481 5.67 11.79 22.57
N PHE A 482 4.85 10.75 22.51
CA PHE A 482 3.50 10.82 21.93
C PHE A 482 2.41 10.53 22.95
N ALA A 483 1.28 11.21 22.81
CA ALA A 483 0.04 10.88 23.49
C ALA A 483 -1.09 10.76 22.46
N ILE A 484 -1.93 9.74 22.62
CA ILE A 484 -3.03 9.45 21.71
C ILE A 484 -4.32 9.51 22.51
N ASP A 485 -5.34 10.15 21.93
CA ASP A 485 -6.67 10.21 22.53
C ASP A 485 -7.23 8.79 22.78
N PRO A 486 -7.88 8.53 23.93
CA PRO A 486 -8.45 7.21 24.23
C PRO A 486 -9.41 6.67 23.16
N SER A 487 -10.13 7.53 22.44
CA SER A 487 -11.01 7.14 21.32
C SER A 487 -10.23 6.64 20.09
N GLN A 488 -8.94 6.95 20.01
CA GLN A 488 -8.03 6.60 18.91
C GLN A 488 -7.02 5.51 19.27
N ARG A 489 -7.25 4.75 20.36
CA ARG A 489 -6.38 3.61 20.78
C ARG A 489 -6.05 2.60 19.69
N TRP A 490 -6.90 2.46 18.67
CA TRP A 490 -6.62 1.62 17.52
C TRP A 490 -5.31 2.02 16.80
N GLN A 491 -4.88 3.29 16.88
CA GLN A 491 -3.60 3.75 16.33
C GLN A 491 -2.40 3.18 17.09
N GLN A 492 -2.50 3.03 18.42
CA GLN A 492 -1.45 2.40 19.22
C GLN A 492 -1.28 0.93 18.85
N LEU A 493 -2.39 0.20 18.67
CA LEU A 493 -2.34 -1.20 18.23
C LEU A 493 -1.70 -1.33 16.84
N ARG A 494 -1.96 -0.37 15.94
CA ARG A 494 -1.32 -0.32 14.61
C ARG A 494 0.17 -0.02 14.68
N LEU A 495 0.58 0.91 15.53
CA LEU A 495 1.98 1.21 15.79
C LEU A 495 2.72 -0.02 16.32
N ALA A 496 2.16 -0.66 17.35
CA ALA A 496 2.72 -1.87 17.94
C ALA A 496 2.84 -3.01 16.91
N ALA A 497 1.82 -3.21 16.07
CA ALA A 497 1.87 -4.20 14.99
C ALA A 497 2.96 -3.88 13.94
N ALA A 498 3.19 -2.59 13.62
CA ALA A 498 4.24 -2.20 12.69
C ALA A 498 5.64 -2.41 13.26
N LEU A 499 5.85 -2.12 14.55
CA LEU A 499 7.12 -2.36 15.24
C LEU A 499 7.39 -3.86 15.43
N ALA A 500 6.37 -4.66 15.75
CA ALA A 500 6.47 -6.10 15.83
C ALA A 500 6.82 -6.72 14.47
N ALA A 501 6.20 -6.25 13.37
CA ALA A 501 6.54 -6.70 12.03
C ALA A 501 7.99 -6.38 11.65
N PHE A 502 8.53 -5.24 12.10
CA PHE A 502 9.94 -4.90 11.91
C PHE A 502 10.89 -5.86 12.65
N ASP A 503 10.54 -6.25 13.87
CA ASP A 503 11.32 -7.22 14.64
C ASP A 503 11.22 -8.64 14.06
N ASP A 504 10.02 -9.07 13.65
CA ASP A 504 9.81 -10.35 12.96
C ASP A 504 10.61 -10.41 11.65
N ASP A 505 10.55 -9.37 10.82
CA ASP A 505 11.31 -9.31 9.56
C ASP A 505 12.83 -9.39 9.80
N ALA A 506 13.31 -8.81 10.90
CA ALA A 506 14.73 -8.78 11.22
C ALA A 506 15.23 -10.05 11.94
N SER A 507 14.39 -10.67 12.77
CA SER A 507 14.68 -11.94 13.42
C SER A 507 14.68 -13.09 12.41
N ILE A 508 13.78 -13.06 11.40
CA ILE A 508 13.80 -13.96 10.24
C ILE A 508 15.04 -13.73 9.36
N ALA A 509 15.53 -12.48 9.25
CA ALA A 509 16.74 -12.14 8.51
C ALA A 509 18.05 -12.60 9.18
N GLY A 510 18.01 -12.94 10.47
CA GLY A 510 19.12 -13.49 11.23
C GLY A 510 20.13 -12.45 11.72
N THR A 511 20.50 -12.59 13.00
CA THR A 511 21.60 -11.90 13.70
C THR A 511 22.93 -11.91 12.96
#